data_AF-A0A2V9HKW6-F1
#
_entry.id   AF-A0A2V9HKW6-F1
#
_cell.length_a   1.000
_cell.length_b   1.000
_cell.length_c   1.000
_cell.angle_alpha   90.00
_cell.angle_beta   90.00
_cell.angle_gamma   90.00
#
_symmetry.space_group_name_H-M   'P 1'
#
loop_
_entity.id
_entity.type
_entity.pdbx_description
1 polymer ?
#
loop_
_entity_poly.entity_id
_entity_poly.type
_entity_poly.pdbx_seq_one_letter_code
_entity_poly.pdbx_strand_id
1 'polypeptide(L)' 'MYHYDAKIALEELQEEALLPHPVKLRDMILRTQLGPQDARLLNHDFQDYLARFGDLQKAARGILEKIAAGQPKTS' A
#
# COMPACT_ATOMS: atom_id res chain seq x y z
N MET A 1 11.72 14.81 3.31
CA MET A 1 11.72 16.09 4.05
C MET A 1 10.26 16.51 4.16
N TYR A 2 9.61 16.40 5.33
CA TYR A 2 8.14 16.51 5.54
C TYR A 2 7.36 17.26 4.43
N HIS A 3 6.77 16.50 3.51
CA HIS A 3 6.18 16.97 2.26
C HIS A 3 4.68 17.22 2.43
N TYR A 4 4.27 18.32 3.08
CA TYR A 4 2.87 18.78 3.06
C TYR A 4 2.38 19.18 1.63
N ASP A 5 3.09 18.78 0.59
CA ASP A 5 2.72 18.90 -0.81
C ASP A 5 2.01 17.61 -1.26
N ALA A 6 0.72 17.74 -1.56
CA ALA A 6 -0.12 16.62 -1.97
C ALA A 6 0.26 16.05 -3.35
N LYS A 7 0.93 16.82 -4.21
CA LYS A 7 1.41 16.31 -5.50
C LYS A 7 2.58 15.36 -5.30
N ILE A 8 3.54 15.76 -4.46
CA ILE A 8 4.68 14.91 -4.10
C ILE A 8 4.19 13.64 -3.40
N ALA A 9 3.27 13.77 -2.43
CA ALA A 9 2.69 12.60 -1.76
C ALA A 9 1.91 11.67 -2.73
N LEU A 10 1.30 12.21 -3.79
CA LEU A 10 0.61 11.42 -4.82
C LEU A 10 1.58 10.66 -5.73
N GLU A 11 2.74 11.25 -6.01
CA GLU A 11 3.85 10.59 -6.72
C GLU A 11 4.46 9.49 -5.82
N GLU A 12 4.73 9.77 -4.55
CA GLU A 12 5.26 8.79 -3.59
C GLU A 12 4.30 7.61 -3.34
N LEU A 13 2.97 7.85 -3.32
CA LEU A 13 1.95 6.79 -3.24
C LEU A 13 2.01 5.84 -4.45
N GLN A 14 2.53 6.31 -5.59
CA GLN A 14 2.77 5.48 -6.76
C GLN A 14 4.12 4.77 -6.68
N GLU A 15 5.13 5.38 -6.05
CA GLU A 15 6.51 4.88 -6.11
C GLU A 15 6.86 3.80 -5.08
N GLU A 16 6.38 3.82 -3.83
CA GLU A 16 6.61 2.69 -2.93
C GLU A 16 5.68 2.79 -1.71
N ALA A 17 4.72 1.86 -1.61
CA ALA A 17 3.93 1.78 -0.40
C ALA A 17 4.86 1.50 0.80
N LEU A 18 4.67 2.22 1.90
CA LEU A 18 5.39 2.02 3.17
C LEU A 18 5.18 0.61 3.78
N LEU A 19 4.26 -0.18 3.21
CA LEU A 19 4.03 -1.59 3.52
C LEU A 19 4.69 -2.49 2.45
N PRO A 20 5.18 -3.70 2.79
CA PRO A 20 5.83 -4.58 1.83
C PRO A 20 4.94 -4.84 0.61
N HIS A 21 5.40 -4.46 -0.60
CA HIS A 21 4.63 -4.68 -1.81
C HIS A 21 4.11 -6.14 -1.89
N PRO A 22 2.82 -6.40 -2.18
CA PRO A 22 2.26 -7.75 -2.10
C PRO A 22 3.00 -8.81 -2.92
N VAL A 23 3.60 -8.43 -4.05
CA VAL A 23 4.48 -9.33 -4.82
C VAL A 23 5.71 -9.74 -4.02
N LYS A 24 6.40 -8.80 -3.37
CA LYS A 24 7.58 -9.08 -2.53
C LYS A 24 7.18 -10.00 -1.36
N LEU A 25 6.01 -9.77 -0.75
CA LEU A 25 5.49 -10.58 0.35
C LEU A 25 5.14 -12.01 -0.10
N ARG A 26 4.46 -12.17 -1.24
CA ARG A 26 4.17 -13.48 -1.84
C ARG A 26 5.45 -14.26 -2.13
N ASP A 27 6.45 -13.60 -2.68
CA ASP A 27 7.77 -14.18 -2.96
C ASP A 27 8.45 -14.71 -1.68
N MET A 28 8.36 -13.98 -0.57
CA MET A 28 8.88 -14.43 0.73
C MET A 28 8.13 -15.65 1.26
N ILE A 29 6.79 -15.66 1.13
CA ILE A 29 5.96 -16.83 1.49
C ILE A 29 6.38 -18.06 0.69
N LEU A 30 6.54 -17.93 -0.63
CA LEU A 30 6.93 -19.04 -1.52
C LEU A 30 8.33 -19.58 -1.27
N ARG A 31 9.23 -18.77 -0.72
CA ARG A 31 10.61 -19.17 -0.35
C ARG A 31 10.70 -19.79 1.05
N THR A 32 9.62 -19.79 1.83
CA THR A 32 9.59 -20.33 3.18
C THR A 32 9.12 -21.78 3.17
N GLN A 33 9.89 -22.68 3.78
CA GLN A 33 9.46 -24.06 3.93
C GLN A 33 8.37 -24.15 5.01
N LEU A 34 7.15 -24.49 4.61
CA LEU A 34 5.97 -24.55 5.49
C LEU A 34 5.30 -25.91 5.40
N GLY A 35 4.70 -26.35 6.51
CA GLY A 35 3.76 -27.47 6.50
C GLY A 35 2.47 -27.11 5.74
N PRO A 36 1.68 -28.09 5.25
CA PRO A 36 0.47 -27.82 4.47
C PRO A 36 -0.57 -26.92 5.16
N GLN A 37 -0.72 -27.06 6.49
CA GLN A 37 -1.67 -26.25 7.26
C GLN A 37 -1.17 -24.81 7.42
N ASP A 38 0.10 -24.63 7.76
CA ASP A 38 0.71 -23.30 7.91
C ASP A 38 0.73 -22.54 6.58
N ALA A 39 1.01 -23.23 5.47
CA ALA A 39 0.94 -22.66 4.12
C ALA A 39 -0.48 -22.17 3.78
N ARG A 40 -1.52 -22.92 4.18
CA ARG A 40 -2.91 -22.53 3.95
C ARG A 40 -3.31 -21.31 4.77
N LEU A 41 -2.96 -21.28 6.05
CA LEU A 41 -3.23 -20.14 6.94
C LEU A 41 -2.51 -18.88 6.46
N LEU A 42 -1.21 -19.00 6.16
CA LEU A 42 -0.42 -17.87 5.69
C LEU A 42 -0.89 -17.35 4.33
N ASN A 43 -1.38 -18.23 3.45
CA ASN A 43 -2.01 -17.79 2.21
C ASN A 43 -3.33 -17.05 2.44
N HIS A 44 -4.14 -17.45 3.43
CA HIS A 44 -5.34 -16.69 3.82
C HIS A 44 -4.96 -15.28 4.28
N ASP A 45 -4.01 -15.18 5.21
CA ASP A 45 -3.53 -13.89 5.73
C ASP A 45 -2.97 -12.99 4.61
N PHE A 46 -2.28 -13.60 3.63
CA PHE A 46 -1.78 -12.89 2.47
C PHE A 46 -2.90 -12.34 1.56
N GLN A 47 -3.99 -13.08 1.35
CA GLN A 47 -5.11 -12.60 0.55
C GLN A 47 -5.82 -11.43 1.23
N ASP A 48 -6.03 -11.50 2.54
CA ASP A 48 -6.58 -10.41 3.33
C ASP A 48 -5.69 -9.16 3.27
N TYR A 49 -4.37 -9.36 3.38
CA TYR A 49 -3.39 -8.29 3.21
C TYR A 49 -3.48 -7.66 1.81
N LEU A 50 -3.51 -8.47 0.75
CA LEU A 50 -3.57 -8.00 -0.63
C LEU A 50 -4.83 -7.15 -0.89
N ALA A 51 -6.00 -7.61 -0.42
CA ALA A 51 -7.24 -6.87 -0.55
C ALA A 51 -7.16 -5.51 0.15
N ARG A 52 -6.74 -5.50 1.42
CA ARG A 52 -6.61 -4.26 2.21
C ARG A 52 -5.57 -3.30 1.65
N PHE A 53 -4.46 -3.83 1.12
CA PHE A 53 -3.42 -3.01 0.49
C PHE A 53 -3.98 -2.22 -0.70
N GLY A 54 -4.73 -2.88 -1.58
CA GLY A 54 -5.37 -2.23 -2.72
C GLY A 54 -6.41 -1.17 -2.30
N ASP A 55 -7.22 -1.49 -1.29
CA ASP A 55 -8.25 -0.57 -0.78
C ASP A 55 -7.65 0.67 -0.13
N LEU A 56 -6.62 0.50 0.70
CA LEU A 56 -5.90 1.60 1.33
C LEU A 56 -5.20 2.49 0.29
N GLN A 57 -4.59 1.90 -0.74
CA GLN A 57 -3.94 2.66 -1.81
C GLN A 57 -4.95 3.50 -2.60
N LYS A 58 -6.12 2.95 -2.92
CA LYS A 58 -7.21 3.70 -3.59
C LYS A 58 -7.73 4.84 -2.71
N ALA A 59 -7.95 4.57 -1.42
CA ALA A 59 -8.43 5.57 -0.48
C ALA A 59 -7.45 6.74 -0.34
N ALA A 60 -6.16 6.44 -0.15
CA ALA A 60 -5.11 7.44 -0.07
C ALA A 60 -5.03 8.28 -1.36
N ARG A 61 -5.08 7.63 -2.52
CA ARG A 61 -5.04 8.32 -3.83
C ARG A 61 -6.20 9.30 -3.96
N GLY A 62 -7.42 8.86 -3.69
CA GLY A 62 -8.60 9.72 -3.81
C GLY A 62 -8.59 10.91 -2.83
N ILE A 63 -7.96 10.78 -1.66
CA ILE A 63 -7.74 11.89 -0.74
C ILE A 63 -6.70 12.87 -1.32
N LEU A 64 -5.56 12.36 -1.78
CA LEU A 64 -4.48 13.18 -2.31
C LEU A 64 -4.89 13.92 -3.59
N GLU A 65 -5.63 13.28 -4.50
CA GLU A 65 -6.20 13.93 -5.69
C GLU A 65 -7.09 15.13 -5.32
N LYS A 66 -7.96 14.96 -4.31
CA LYS A 66 -8.82 16.06 -3.81
C LYS A 66 -8.01 17.20 -3.20
N ILE A 67 -6.96 16.89 -2.44
CA ILE A 67 -6.08 17.92 -1.85
C ILE A 67 -5.30 18.64 -2.94
N ALA A 68 -4.74 17.91 -3.92
CA ALA A 68 -3.96 18.47 -5.02
C ALA A 68 -4.80 19.34 -5.97
N ALA A 69 -6.11 19.06 -6.10
CA ALA A 69 -7.07 19.88 -6.84
C ALA A 69 -7.57 21.11 -6.06
N GLY A 70 -7.36 21.15 -4.73
CA GLY A 70 -7.76 22.27 -3.89
C GLY A 70 -6.84 23.48 -4.03
N GLN A 71 -7.35 24.67 -3.68
CA GLN A 71 -6.49 25.85 -3.55
C GLN A 71 -5.77 25.81 -2.18
N PRO A 72 -4.45 26.05 -2.15
CA PRO A 72 -3.73 26.17 -0.89
C PRO A 72 -4.31 27.32 -0.07
N LYS A 73 -4.41 27.14 1.25
CA LYS A 73 -4.80 28.23 2.14
C LYS A 73 -3.74 29.32 2.06
N THR A 74 -4.09 30.48 1.51
CA THR A 74 -3.28 31.69 1.61
C THR A 74 -3.15 32.04 3.09
N SER A 75 -1.93 32.00 3.64
CA SER A 75 -1.61 32.54 4.97
C SER A 75 -1.32 34.03 4.87
#